data_AF-A0A8J6Z809-F1
#
_entry.id   AF-A0A8J6Z809-F1
#
_cell.length_a   1.000
_cell.length_b   1.000
_cell.length_c   1.000
_cell.angle_alpha   90.00
_cell.angle_beta   90.00
_cell.angle_gamma   90.00
#
_symmetry.space_group_name_H-M   'P 1'
#
loop_
_entity.id
_entity.type
_entity.pdbx_description
1 polymer ?
#
loop_
_entity_poly.entity_id
_entity_poly.type
_entity_poly.pdbx_seq_one_letter_code
_entity_poly.pdbx_strand_id
1 'polypeptide(L)'
;MIYTKTGDAGKTSLYTGERVDKNSVRVQVYGAIDEADSTLALARAFVASDDVREKIFAVQKKLPRLMADFASLNREPTITAEDVSELERQMDALESCLPPLKEFLIPGATKGGAFLDLARTTTRRAERLACELAKTEPVHEVDKIFLNRLSDWCFLMMRAEDA
;
A
#
# COMPACT_ATOMS: atom_id res chain seq x y z
N MET A 1 -3.84 -17.23 23.21
CA MET A 1 -5.26 -17.33 22.76
C MET A 1 -5.38 -16.46 21.52
N ILE A 2 -5.71 -17.03 20.35
CA ILE A 2 -5.62 -16.31 19.06
C ILE A 2 -6.87 -15.43 18.79
N TYR A 3 -8.02 -15.75 19.37
CA TYR A 3 -9.27 -14.98 19.23
C TYR A 3 -9.83 -14.58 20.61
N THR A 4 -10.32 -13.34 20.73
CA THR A 4 -10.80 -12.75 22.01
C THR A 4 -12.32 -12.59 22.10
N LYS A 5 -13.04 -12.74 20.97
CA LYS A 5 -14.49 -12.51 20.82
C LYS A 5 -14.98 -11.07 21.10
N THR A 6 -14.08 -10.13 21.42
CA THR A 6 -14.46 -8.74 21.73
C THR A 6 -15.03 -7.97 20.53
N GLY A 7 -14.88 -8.51 19.32
CA GLY A 7 -15.40 -7.93 18.09
C GLY A 7 -16.63 -8.62 17.50
N ASP A 8 -17.20 -9.62 18.16
CA ASP A 8 -18.32 -10.41 17.62
C ASP A 8 -19.58 -9.56 17.41
N ALA A 9 -19.75 -8.50 18.21
CA ALA A 9 -20.83 -7.53 18.07
C ALA A 9 -20.61 -6.48 16.97
N GLY A 10 -19.67 -6.70 16.04
CA GLY A 10 -19.44 -5.81 14.90
C GLY A 10 -18.56 -4.58 15.18
N LYS A 11 -17.99 -4.45 16.38
CA LYS A 11 -17.07 -3.35 16.74
C LYS A 11 -15.63 -3.81 16.84
N THR A 12 -14.69 -2.89 16.66
CA THR A 12 -13.25 -3.12 16.88
C THR A 12 -12.66 -1.97 17.71
N SER A 13 -11.42 -2.12 18.16
CA SER A 13 -10.66 -1.04 18.78
C SER A 13 -9.60 -0.53 17.81
N LEU A 14 -9.48 0.78 17.72
CA LEU A 14 -8.34 1.45 17.10
C LEU A 14 -7.07 1.20 17.92
N TYR A 15 -5.91 1.49 17.34
CA TYR A 15 -4.61 1.34 18.00
C TYR A 15 -4.49 2.24 19.24
N THR A 16 -5.21 3.35 19.26
CA THR A 16 -5.34 4.29 20.39
C THR A 16 -6.43 3.91 21.40
N GLY A 17 -7.17 2.82 21.16
CA GLY A 17 -8.10 2.20 22.11
C GLY A 17 -9.58 2.54 21.88
N GLU A 18 -9.90 3.53 21.05
CA GLU A 18 -11.27 3.94 20.74
C GLU A 18 -12.04 2.80 20.07
N ARG A 19 -13.31 2.62 20.46
CA ARG A 19 -14.17 1.59 19.87
C ARG A 19 -14.97 2.15 18.71
N VAL A 20 -14.78 1.57 17.53
CA VAL A 20 -15.45 1.95 16.29
C VAL A 20 -16.18 0.75 15.67
N ASP A 21 -17.15 1.02 14.80
CA ASP A 21 -17.78 -0.04 14.01
C ASP A 21 -16.79 -0.61 12.98
N LYS A 22 -16.79 -1.92 12.78
CA LYS A 22 -15.89 -2.62 11.84
C LYS A 22 -16.09 -2.17 10.39
N ASN A 23 -17.23 -1.58 10.06
CA ASN A 23 -17.52 -1.03 8.74
C ASN A 23 -17.25 0.48 8.62
N SER A 24 -16.73 1.13 9.67
CA SER A 24 -16.30 2.54 9.58
C SER A 24 -15.26 2.73 8.47
N VAL A 25 -15.27 3.89 7.82
CA VAL A 25 -14.35 4.17 6.69
C VAL A 25 -12.90 3.99 7.13
N ARG A 26 -12.53 4.45 8.33
CA ARG A 26 -11.19 4.26 8.90
C ARG A 26 -10.75 2.81 8.95
N VAL A 27 -11.62 1.89 9.40
CA VAL A 27 -11.33 0.45 9.42
C VAL A 27 -11.15 -0.10 8.00
N GLN A 28 -11.96 0.37 7.05
CA GLN A 28 -11.81 -0.01 5.66
C GLN A 28 -10.49 0.47 5.05
N VAL A 29 -9.96 1.63 5.44
CA VAL A 29 -8.68 2.14 4.93
C VAL A 29 -7.53 1.21 5.30
N TYR A 30 -7.28 0.97 6.60
CA TYR A 30 -6.16 0.11 6.99
C TYR A 30 -6.38 -1.36 6.60
N GLY A 31 -7.63 -1.82 6.49
CA GLY A 31 -7.95 -3.13 5.90
C GLY A 31 -7.62 -3.22 4.40
N ALA A 32 -7.84 -2.15 3.64
CA ALA A 32 -7.46 -2.11 2.23
C ALA A 32 -5.93 -2.02 2.05
N ILE A 33 -5.22 -1.40 2.98
CA ILE A 33 -3.75 -1.40 3.03
C ILE A 33 -3.22 -2.80 3.31
N ASP A 34 -3.83 -3.54 4.25
CA ASP A 34 -3.49 -4.94 4.55
C ASP A 34 -3.70 -5.85 3.33
N GLU A 35 -4.76 -5.61 2.56
CA GLU A 35 -5.00 -6.32 1.30
C GLU A 35 -3.96 -5.97 0.23
N ALA A 36 -3.52 -4.70 0.16
CA ALA A 36 -2.44 -4.30 -0.73
C ALA A 36 -1.09 -4.93 -0.33
N ASP A 37 -0.77 -5.01 0.97
CA ASP A 37 0.41 -5.71 1.49
C ASP A 37 0.37 -7.21 1.15
N SER A 38 -0.78 -7.85 1.36
CA SER A 38 -1.00 -9.25 1.02
C SER A 38 -0.82 -9.51 -0.48
N THR A 39 -1.25 -8.58 -1.32
CA THR A 39 -1.06 -8.67 -2.78
C THR A 39 0.40 -8.46 -3.18
N LEU A 40 1.11 -7.53 -2.54
CA LEU A 40 2.56 -7.38 -2.69
C LEU A 40 3.31 -8.63 -2.21
N ALA A 41 2.84 -9.31 -1.16
CA ALA A 41 3.43 -10.57 -0.71
C ALA A 41 3.29 -11.67 -1.77
N LEU A 42 2.15 -11.74 -2.46
CA LEU A 42 1.97 -12.64 -3.60
C LEU A 42 2.91 -12.27 -4.75
N ALA A 43 2.99 -10.99 -5.12
CA ALA A 43 3.96 -10.53 -6.12
C ALA A 43 5.39 -10.96 -5.77
N ARG A 44 5.83 -10.70 -4.54
CA ARG A 44 7.16 -11.08 -4.03
C ARG A 44 7.46 -12.58 -4.17
N ALA A 45 6.44 -13.44 -4.03
CA ALA A 45 6.58 -14.88 -4.16
C ALA A 45 6.74 -15.35 -5.62
N PHE A 46 6.31 -14.55 -6.60
CA PHE A 46 6.28 -14.92 -8.02
C PHE A 46 7.25 -14.13 -8.90
N VAL A 47 7.76 -12.99 -8.45
CA VAL A 47 8.77 -12.21 -9.20
C VAL A 47 10.06 -13.00 -9.37
N ALA A 48 10.60 -13.00 -10.58
CA ALA A 48 11.85 -13.61 -10.96
C ALA A 48 13.04 -12.74 -10.56
N SER A 49 12.91 -11.41 -10.65
CA SER A 49 13.99 -10.48 -10.31
C SER A 49 14.22 -10.41 -8.80
N ASP A 50 15.45 -10.70 -8.36
CA ASP A 50 15.88 -10.57 -6.96
C ASP A 50 15.80 -9.11 -6.48
N ASP A 51 16.17 -8.16 -7.34
CA ASP A 51 16.09 -6.72 -7.04
C ASP A 51 14.63 -6.29 -6.80
N VAL A 52 13.70 -6.68 -7.67
CA VAL A 52 12.27 -6.41 -7.48
C VAL A 52 11.77 -7.06 -6.19
N ARG A 53 12.16 -8.31 -5.92
CA ARG A 53 11.77 -9.03 -4.70
C ARG A 53 12.22 -8.30 -3.42
N GLU A 54 13.45 -7.82 -3.40
CA GLU A 54 14.02 -7.08 -2.27
C GLU A 54 13.34 -5.74 -2.05
N LYS A 55 13.06 -4.98 -3.12
CA LYS A 55 12.35 -3.69 -2.99
C LYS A 55 10.90 -3.89 -2.53
N ILE A 56 10.19 -4.91 -3.02
CA ILE A 56 8.87 -5.27 -2.49
C ILE A 56 8.99 -5.54 -0.99
N PHE A 57 9.95 -6.37 -0.56
CA PHE A 57 10.12 -6.64 0.87
C PHE A 57 10.44 -5.37 1.70
N ALA A 58 11.22 -4.45 1.14
CA ALA A 58 11.50 -3.17 1.78
C ALA A 58 10.22 -2.34 2.00
N VAL A 59 9.34 -2.26 1.00
CA VAL A 59 8.04 -1.58 1.09
C VAL A 59 7.11 -2.27 2.08
N GLN A 60 7.01 -3.59 2.07
CA GLN A 60 6.15 -4.34 2.99
C GLN A 60 6.51 -4.09 4.46
N LYS A 61 7.79 -3.88 4.78
CA LYS A 61 8.20 -3.48 6.14
C LYS A 61 7.69 -2.09 6.56
N LYS A 62 7.23 -1.25 5.63
CA LYS A 62 6.65 0.07 5.90
C LYS A 62 5.13 0.02 6.04
N LEU A 63 4.43 -0.92 5.39
CA LEU A 63 2.96 -0.95 5.39
C LEU A 63 2.31 -1.13 6.78
N PRO A 64 2.88 -1.90 7.73
CA PRO A 64 2.40 -1.92 9.11
C PRO A 64 2.43 -0.54 9.81
N ARG A 65 3.41 0.31 9.48
CA ARG A 65 3.49 1.69 10.00
C ARG A 65 2.35 2.53 9.45
N LEU A 66 2.13 2.49 8.13
CA LEU A 66 1.02 3.16 7.48
C LEU A 66 -0.34 2.70 8.03
N MET A 67 -0.53 1.38 8.23
CA MET A 67 -1.74 0.85 8.87
C MET A 67 -1.93 1.41 10.30
N ALA A 68 -0.86 1.49 11.08
CA ALA A 68 -0.89 2.03 12.43
C ALA A 68 -1.25 3.52 12.46
N ASP A 69 -0.80 4.31 11.47
CA ASP A 69 -1.14 5.72 11.32
C ASP A 69 -2.65 5.89 11.11
N PHE A 70 -3.25 5.15 10.17
CA PHE A 70 -4.70 5.17 9.96
C PHE A 70 -5.49 4.58 11.13
N ALA A 71 -4.94 3.59 11.83
CA ALA A 71 -5.55 2.98 13.00
C ALA A 71 -5.38 3.82 14.29
N SER A 72 -4.71 4.97 14.24
CA SER A 72 -4.51 5.86 15.40
C SER A 72 -5.29 7.17 15.24
N LEU A 73 -5.71 7.74 16.36
CA LEU A 73 -6.22 9.12 16.42
C LEU A 73 -5.24 10.01 17.19
N ASN A 74 -5.10 11.27 16.74
CA ASN A 74 -4.31 12.30 17.43
C ASN A 74 -2.85 11.87 17.74
N ARG A 75 -2.23 11.11 16.84
CA ARG A 75 -0.80 10.78 16.89
C ARG A 75 -0.09 11.39 15.68
N GLU A 76 1.21 11.57 15.78
CA GLU A 76 2.03 11.94 14.62
C GLU A 76 2.19 10.74 13.68
N PRO A 77 2.33 10.97 12.36
CA PRO A 77 2.52 9.90 11.39
C PRO A 77 3.88 9.24 11.59
N THR A 78 3.91 7.92 11.44
CA THR A 78 5.13 7.11 11.46
C THR A 78 5.70 6.92 10.06
N ILE A 79 4.88 7.08 9.01
CA ILE A 79 5.33 7.32 7.64
C ILE A 79 5.86 8.75 7.50
N THR A 80 7.02 8.87 6.88
CA THR A 80 7.75 10.13 6.78
C THR A 80 7.85 10.63 5.34
N ALA A 81 8.18 11.92 5.16
CA ALA A 81 8.50 12.46 3.84
C ALA A 81 9.70 11.77 3.19
N GLU A 82 10.62 11.22 3.99
CA GLU A 82 11.73 10.42 3.49
C GLU A 82 11.26 9.07 2.93
N ASP A 83 10.26 8.43 3.56
CA ASP A 83 9.66 7.19 3.02
C ASP A 83 9.03 7.43 1.64
N VAL A 84 8.41 8.60 1.43
CA VAL A 84 7.89 9.03 0.11
C VAL A 84 9.04 9.28 -0.88
N SER A 85 10.04 10.07 -0.47
CA SER A 85 11.19 10.40 -1.31
C SER A 85 11.99 9.16 -1.72
N GLU A 86 12.02 8.13 -0.89
CA GLU A 86 12.63 6.84 -1.23
C GLU A 86 11.91 6.15 -2.39
N LEU A 87 10.58 6.15 -2.41
CA LEU A 87 9.80 5.60 -3.54
C LEU A 87 10.08 6.41 -4.81
N GLU A 88 10.08 7.74 -4.73
CA GLU A 88 10.33 8.63 -5.86
C GLU A 88 11.72 8.37 -6.46
N ARG A 89 12.78 8.30 -5.64
CA ARG A 89 14.13 7.97 -6.12
C ARG A 89 14.23 6.59 -6.78
N GLN A 90 13.52 5.59 -6.27
CA GLN A 90 13.47 4.26 -6.90
C GLN A 90 12.77 4.32 -8.25
N MET A 91 11.67 5.06 -8.34
CA MET A 91 10.93 5.26 -9.60
C MET A 91 11.79 5.99 -10.64
N ASP A 92 12.44 7.09 -10.27
CA ASP A 92 13.34 7.85 -11.16
C ASP A 92 14.48 6.98 -11.70
N ALA A 93 15.09 6.16 -10.83
CA ALA A 93 16.16 5.25 -11.23
C ALA A 93 15.67 4.18 -12.22
N LEU A 94 14.49 3.60 -12.00
CA LEU A 94 13.91 2.62 -12.92
C LEU A 94 13.51 3.26 -14.25
N GLU A 95 12.86 4.41 -14.22
CA GLU A 95 12.42 5.09 -15.43
C GLU A 95 13.60 5.42 -16.36
N SER A 96 14.76 5.77 -15.79
CA SER A 96 15.99 6.00 -16.56
C SER A 96 16.54 4.76 -17.28
N CYS A 97 16.20 3.56 -16.80
CA CYS A 97 16.69 2.29 -17.35
C CYS A 97 15.67 1.60 -18.27
N LEU A 98 14.39 1.98 -18.19
CA LEU A 98 13.30 1.34 -18.92
C LEU A 98 13.10 1.98 -20.30
N PRO A 99 12.70 1.20 -21.33
CA PRO A 99 12.33 1.77 -22.61
C PRO A 99 11.16 2.75 -22.46
N PRO A 100 11.05 3.80 -23.29
CA PRO A 100 9.94 4.75 -23.19
C PRO A 100 8.60 4.03 -23.39
N LEU A 101 7.60 4.41 -22.59
CA LEU A 101 6.24 3.86 -22.71
C LEU A 101 5.57 4.45 -23.96
N LYS A 102 5.39 3.62 -25.00
CA LYS A 102 4.80 4.05 -26.28
C LYS A 102 3.32 3.73 -26.40
N GLU A 103 2.84 2.74 -25.65
CA GLU A 103 1.49 2.20 -25.73
C GLU A 103 0.97 1.82 -24.35
N PHE A 104 -0.34 1.63 -24.21
CA PHE A 104 -0.93 1.11 -22.98
C PHE A 104 -0.51 -0.36 -22.77
N LEU A 105 -0.06 -0.69 -21.56
CA LEU A 105 0.28 -2.06 -21.19
C LEU A 105 -0.98 -2.83 -20.78
N ILE A 106 -1.07 -4.08 -21.24
CA ILE A 106 -2.10 -5.02 -20.80
C ILE A 106 -1.51 -5.84 -19.65
N PRO A 107 -2.12 -5.81 -18.45
CA PRO A 107 -1.63 -6.55 -17.29
C PRO A 107 -1.47 -8.05 -17.54
N GLY A 108 -0.40 -8.61 -16.96
CA GLY A 108 -0.21 -10.06 -16.88
C GLY A 108 0.66 -10.69 -17.95
N ALA A 109 1.65 -9.96 -18.47
CA ALA A 109 2.68 -10.54 -19.33
C ALA A 109 3.51 -11.61 -18.59
N THR A 110 3.82 -11.39 -17.31
CA THR A 110 4.44 -12.37 -16.41
C THR A 110 3.60 -12.61 -15.16
N LYS A 111 3.88 -13.70 -14.41
CA LYS A 111 3.20 -13.96 -13.13
C LYS A 111 3.51 -12.88 -12.09
N GLY A 112 4.78 -12.51 -11.95
CA GLY A 112 5.22 -11.45 -11.04
C GLY A 112 4.59 -10.10 -11.40
N GLY A 113 4.67 -9.72 -12.68
CA GLY A 113 4.05 -8.51 -13.21
C GLY A 113 2.54 -8.46 -13.01
N ALA A 114 1.82 -9.57 -13.23
CA ALA A 114 0.37 -9.66 -12.99
C ALA A 114 -0.01 -9.32 -11.54
N PHE A 115 0.76 -9.84 -10.57
CA PHE A 115 0.51 -9.55 -9.16
C PHE A 115 0.93 -8.14 -8.76
N LEU A 116 1.93 -7.55 -9.41
CA LEU A 116 2.29 -6.14 -9.23
C LEU A 116 1.21 -5.19 -9.78
N ASP A 117 0.58 -5.55 -10.90
CA ASP A 117 -0.60 -4.85 -11.40
C ASP A 117 -1.79 -4.98 -10.45
N LEU A 118 -2.02 -6.16 -9.88
CA LEU A 118 -3.05 -6.34 -8.87
C LEU A 118 -2.75 -5.45 -7.64
N ALA A 119 -1.49 -5.45 -7.16
CA ALA A 119 -1.04 -4.65 -6.04
C ALA A 119 -1.28 -3.15 -6.29
N ARG A 120 -0.99 -2.67 -7.51
CA ARG A 120 -1.30 -1.30 -7.94
C ARG A 120 -2.79 -0.99 -7.78
N THR A 121 -3.67 -1.86 -8.24
CA THR A 121 -5.12 -1.61 -8.17
C THR A 121 -5.67 -1.64 -6.74
N THR A 122 -5.16 -2.53 -5.88
CA THR A 122 -5.52 -2.59 -4.45
C THR A 122 -5.00 -1.38 -3.68
N THR A 123 -3.77 -0.92 -3.97
CA THR A 123 -3.23 0.32 -3.41
C THR A 123 -4.08 1.53 -3.79
N ARG A 124 -4.49 1.65 -5.07
CA ARG A 124 -5.41 2.73 -5.49
C ARG A 124 -6.78 2.65 -4.82
N ARG A 125 -7.26 1.45 -4.44
CA ARG A 125 -8.49 1.31 -3.65
C ARG A 125 -8.28 1.83 -2.22
N ALA A 126 -7.16 1.50 -1.58
CA ALA A 126 -6.79 2.04 -0.28
C ALA A 126 -6.67 3.58 -0.33
N GLU A 127 -6.03 4.13 -1.36
CA GLU A 127 -5.93 5.57 -1.61
C GLU A 127 -7.30 6.25 -1.68
N ARG A 128 -8.24 5.71 -2.48
CA ARG A 128 -9.60 6.27 -2.58
C ARG A 128 -10.35 6.25 -1.25
N LEU A 129 -10.19 5.19 -0.45
CA LEU A 129 -10.78 5.10 0.88
C LEU A 129 -10.15 6.12 1.84
N ALA A 130 -8.83 6.34 1.75
CA ALA A 130 -8.14 7.35 2.54
C ALA A 130 -8.62 8.77 2.19
N CYS A 131 -8.82 9.05 0.89
CA CYS A 131 -9.43 10.30 0.43
C CYS A 131 -10.88 10.47 0.93
N GLU A 132 -11.66 9.39 0.98
CA GLU A 132 -13.02 9.43 1.52
C GLU A 132 -13.01 9.73 3.02
N LEU A 133 -12.16 9.05 3.78
CA LEU A 133 -11.98 9.31 5.22
C LEU A 133 -11.61 10.77 5.50
N ALA A 134 -10.71 11.33 4.68
CA ALA A 134 -10.23 12.71 4.83
C ALA A 134 -11.32 13.78 4.65
N LYS A 135 -12.50 13.42 4.11
CA LYS A 135 -13.65 14.34 4.02
C LYS A 135 -14.34 14.56 5.37
N THR A 136 -14.23 13.60 6.28
CA THR A 136 -14.97 13.59 7.56
C THR A 136 -14.08 13.52 8.79
N GLU A 137 -12.85 13.03 8.64
CA GLU A 137 -11.91 12.82 9.74
C GLU A 137 -10.50 13.31 9.37
N PRO A 138 -9.69 13.75 10.35
CA PRO A 138 -8.30 14.08 10.10
C PRO A 138 -7.51 12.84 9.65
N VAL A 139 -6.67 13.04 8.64
CA VAL A 139 -5.75 12.06 8.04
C VAL A 139 -4.44 12.80 7.74
N HIS A 140 -3.29 12.16 7.97
CA HIS A 140 -2.01 12.77 7.64
C HIS A 140 -1.83 12.86 6.11
N GLU A 141 -1.40 14.03 5.64
CA GLU A 141 -1.20 14.24 4.20
C GLU A 141 -0.11 13.32 3.64
N VAL A 142 0.95 13.08 4.43
CA VAL A 142 2.07 12.21 4.04
C VAL A 142 1.62 10.77 3.74
N ASP A 143 0.62 10.25 4.47
CA ASP A 143 0.09 8.90 4.26
C ASP A 143 -0.66 8.76 2.94
N LYS A 144 -1.46 9.78 2.58
CA LYS A 144 -2.15 9.84 1.29
C LYS A 144 -1.16 9.96 0.13
N ILE A 145 -0.15 10.82 0.29
CA ILE A 145 0.92 10.96 -0.70
C ILE A 145 1.67 9.64 -0.87
N PHE A 146 2.01 8.95 0.22
CA PHE A 146 2.66 7.66 0.19
C PHE A 146 1.84 6.61 -0.55
N LEU A 147 0.53 6.50 -0.29
CA LEU A 147 -0.37 5.59 -1.04
C LEU A 147 -0.40 5.90 -2.54
N ASN A 148 -0.45 7.18 -2.90
CA ASN A 148 -0.43 7.58 -4.30
C ASN A 148 0.89 7.15 -4.97
N ARG A 149 2.04 7.48 -4.37
CA ARG A 149 3.36 7.11 -4.92
C ARG A 149 3.60 5.62 -4.95
N LEU A 150 3.08 4.89 -3.95
CA LEU A 150 3.16 3.43 -3.92
C LEU A 150 2.42 2.82 -5.12
N SER A 151 1.32 3.42 -5.58
CA SER A 151 0.60 2.91 -6.75
C SER A 151 1.39 3.07 -8.05
N ASP A 152 2.08 4.21 -8.22
CA ASP A 152 2.98 4.45 -9.36
C ASP A 152 4.23 3.55 -9.28
N TRP A 153 4.75 3.35 -8.07
CA TRP A 153 5.87 2.46 -7.79
C TRP A 153 5.53 1.02 -8.19
N CYS A 154 4.34 0.53 -7.86
CA CYS A 154 3.89 -0.80 -8.28
C CYS A 154 3.88 -0.96 -9.81
N PHE A 155 3.48 0.10 -10.53
CA PHE A 155 3.51 0.12 -12.00
C PHE A 155 4.94 0.00 -12.54
N LEU A 156 5.87 0.80 -12.02
CA LEU A 156 7.27 0.76 -12.47
C LEU A 156 7.97 -0.54 -12.09
N MET A 157 7.66 -1.13 -10.94
CA MET A 157 8.14 -2.46 -10.58
C MET A 157 7.62 -3.54 -11.53
N MET A 158 6.34 -3.48 -11.93
CA MET A 158 5.80 -4.38 -12.94
C MET A 158 6.59 -4.27 -14.24
N ARG A 159 6.87 -3.04 -14.69
CA ARG A 159 7.66 -2.81 -15.91
C ARG A 159 9.09 -3.32 -15.80
N ALA A 160 9.70 -3.21 -14.62
CA ALA A 160 11.04 -3.72 -14.37
C ALA A 160 11.09 -5.25 -14.30
N GLU A 161 10.03 -5.89 -13.81
CA GLU A 161 9.90 -7.35 -13.78
C GLU A 161 9.60 -7.94 -15.16
N ASP A 162 8.82 -7.24 -15.99
CA ASP A 162 8.43 -7.69 -17.33
C ASP A 162 9.50 -7.38 -18.42
N ALA A 163 10.53 -6.61 -18.08
CA ALA A 163 11.63 -6.22 -18.99
C ALA A 163 12.72 -7.29 -19.08
#